data_AF-A0A1V9X9M7-F1
#
_entry.id   AF-A0A1V9X9M7-F1
#
_cell.length_a   1.000
_cell.length_b   1.000
_cell.length_c   1.000
_cell.angle_alpha   90.00
_cell.angle_beta   90.00
_cell.angle_gamma   90.00
#
_symmetry.space_group_name_H-M   'P 1'
#
loop_
_entity.id
_entity.type
_entity.pdbx_description
1 polymer ?
#
loop_
_entity_poly.entity_id
_entity_poly.type
_entity_poly.pdbx_seq_one_letter_code
_entity_poly.pdbx_strand_id
1 'polypeptide(L)'
;FIPRLIEKLESNISRGLLGSLQAGSCLLARHQNRLVFLRVIEAGYLFRCVEAKGLELQETSCHSIEATTVDQIIDNSFLKEPTGCSNPHAINSFRPRARTHVVTYSSARNVLSGVIDQPAFNEAMLSNFSRVLLWVLLHQQARSLRENNSSRDADISGSTDMLSEHSQYRPQTSWWLLVSQDINPFRRFPSRLFVDSWMTLVAVHIRRSFPDIVMAAAEEPSLCVDYRQVCDFCYRAVFPDGPLTPNIIHDAFNGKYARELPDNLYELVRRAVQYTTKLAVDTVTIGEAETEAELARILKEYDSRWFIGIEGSVQWNQCVVDEIPYMFSIAHDTDENVYTSHLLSLILDEPVYVGTLSGPTVNAIWATLSLELMYMTNDDDERYSIQAHPWLLRNLTIQAADPPLGYPVYIDRPRYMTTLN
;
A
#
# COMPACT_ATOMS: atom_id res chain seq x y z
N PHE A 1 -2.16 -10.33 -5.07
CA PHE A 1 -2.75 -10.66 -6.39
C PHE A 1 -2.64 -12.14 -6.74
N ILE A 2 -1.46 -12.69 -7.11
CA ILE A 2 -1.33 -14.05 -7.67
C ILE A 2 -1.96 -15.15 -6.80
N PRO A 3 -1.74 -15.23 -5.48
CA PRO A 3 -2.36 -16.27 -4.65
C PRO A 3 -3.89 -16.29 -4.75
N ARG A 4 -4.54 -15.12 -4.71
CA ARG A 4 -5.99 -14.97 -4.86
C ARG A 4 -6.47 -15.31 -6.27
N LEU A 5 -5.70 -14.97 -7.30
CA LEU A 5 -6.00 -15.36 -8.67
C LEU A 5 -5.99 -16.89 -8.82
N ILE A 6 -4.96 -17.57 -8.30
CA ILE A 6 -4.87 -19.02 -8.35
C ILE A 6 -6.05 -19.69 -7.63
N GLU A 7 -6.39 -19.25 -6.41
CA GLU A 7 -7.56 -19.71 -5.66
C GLU A 7 -8.85 -19.60 -6.49
N LYS A 8 -9.08 -18.45 -7.14
CA LYS A 8 -10.27 -18.26 -7.98
C LYS A 8 -10.26 -19.08 -9.26
N LEU A 9 -9.08 -19.38 -9.80
CA LEU A 9 -8.96 -20.21 -11.00
C LEU A 9 -9.26 -21.69 -10.73
N GLU A 10 -9.10 -22.19 -9.50
CA GLU A 10 -9.50 -23.56 -9.14
C GLU A 10 -10.98 -23.81 -9.46
N SER A 11 -11.85 -22.86 -9.08
CA SER A 11 -13.29 -22.91 -9.40
C SER A 11 -13.56 -22.88 -10.91
N ASN A 12 -12.75 -22.16 -11.68
CA ASN A 12 -12.91 -22.10 -13.14
C ASN A 12 -12.46 -23.42 -13.81
N ILE A 13 -11.42 -24.06 -13.27
CA ILE A 13 -10.93 -25.36 -13.76
C ILE A 13 -11.93 -26.46 -13.43
N SER A 14 -12.42 -26.53 -12.20
CA SER A 14 -13.39 -27.57 -11.77
C SER A 14 -14.70 -27.49 -12.55
N ARG A 15 -15.11 -26.27 -12.97
CA ARG A 15 -16.26 -26.04 -13.86
C ARG A 15 -15.99 -26.29 -15.34
N GLY A 16 -14.75 -26.61 -15.71
CA GLY A 16 -14.33 -26.85 -17.09
C GLY A 16 -14.28 -25.60 -17.98
N LEU A 17 -14.33 -24.39 -17.40
CA LEU A 17 -14.38 -23.13 -18.17
C LEU A 17 -13.09 -22.86 -18.96
N LEU A 18 -11.96 -23.32 -18.44
CA LEU A 18 -10.64 -23.16 -19.07
C LEU A 18 -10.30 -24.28 -20.07
N GLY A 19 -11.19 -25.24 -20.26
CA GLY A 19 -10.95 -26.42 -21.10
C GLY A 19 -9.97 -27.42 -20.47
N SER A 20 -9.44 -28.34 -21.30
CA SER A 20 -8.47 -29.35 -20.85
C SER A 20 -7.08 -28.73 -20.73
N LEU A 21 -6.67 -28.45 -19.49
CA LEU A 21 -5.33 -27.99 -19.18
C LEU A 21 -4.40 -29.20 -19.02
N GLN A 22 -3.42 -29.32 -19.91
CA GLN A 22 -2.34 -30.31 -19.87
C GLN A 22 -1.01 -29.66 -19.52
N ALA A 23 0.02 -30.46 -19.18
CA ALA A 23 1.37 -29.94 -19.04
C ALA A 23 1.80 -29.18 -20.32
N GLY A 24 2.36 -27.99 -20.14
CA GLY A 24 2.69 -27.04 -21.22
C GLY A 24 1.54 -26.11 -21.64
N SER A 25 0.32 -26.29 -21.13
CA SER A 25 -0.78 -25.34 -21.41
C SER A 25 -0.46 -23.97 -20.83
N CYS A 26 -0.74 -22.93 -21.60
CA CYS A 26 -0.46 -21.55 -21.22
C CYS A 26 -1.76 -20.76 -21.14
N LEU A 27 -1.91 -19.99 -20.07
CA LEU A 27 -3.01 -19.05 -19.86
C LEU A 27 -2.44 -17.65 -19.78
N LEU A 28 -3.27 -16.68 -20.14
CA LEU A 28 -2.98 -15.28 -19.96
C LEU A 28 -4.11 -14.66 -19.14
N ALA A 29 -3.73 -14.00 -18.04
CA ALA A 29 -4.64 -13.28 -17.16
C ALA A 29 -4.35 -11.77 -17.28
N ARG A 30 -5.41 -10.99 -17.53
CA ARG A 30 -5.37 -9.53 -17.68
C ARG A 30 -6.06 -8.87 -16.50
N HIS A 31 -5.35 -7.95 -15.83
CA HIS A 31 -5.82 -7.17 -14.69
C HIS A 31 -5.23 -5.76 -14.73
N GLN A 32 -6.05 -4.73 -14.92
CA GLN A 32 -5.62 -3.32 -15.01
C GLN A 32 -4.46 -3.14 -16.01
N ASN A 33 -3.28 -2.70 -15.54
CA ASN A 33 -2.07 -2.58 -16.36
C ASN A 33 -1.19 -3.84 -16.34
N ARG A 34 -1.59 -4.88 -15.60
CA ARG A 34 -0.85 -6.12 -15.42
C ARG A 34 -1.29 -7.21 -16.38
N LEU A 35 -0.33 -7.96 -16.87
CA LEU A 35 -0.51 -9.22 -17.58
C LEU A 35 0.26 -10.29 -16.82
N VAL A 36 -0.42 -11.39 -16.51
CA VAL A 36 0.16 -12.55 -15.86
C VAL A 36 0.06 -13.74 -16.79
N PHE A 37 1.21 -14.30 -17.12
CA PHE A 37 1.32 -15.53 -17.89
C PHE A 37 1.33 -16.71 -16.92
N LEU A 38 0.40 -17.64 -17.06
CA LEU A 38 0.35 -18.85 -16.25
C LEU A 38 0.71 -20.05 -17.12
N ARG A 39 1.72 -20.82 -16.71
CA ARG A 39 2.11 -22.05 -17.38
C ARG A 39 1.78 -23.24 -16.50
N VAL A 40 1.08 -24.21 -17.05
CA VAL A 40 0.88 -25.51 -16.40
C VAL A 40 2.16 -26.31 -16.56
N ILE A 41 2.89 -26.51 -15.46
CA ILE A 41 4.12 -27.30 -15.45
C ILE A 41 3.78 -28.78 -15.41
N GLU A 42 2.85 -29.16 -14.55
CA GLU A 42 2.44 -30.54 -14.33
C GLU A 42 0.92 -30.65 -14.31
N ALA A 43 0.41 -31.75 -14.87
CA ALA A 43 -1.01 -32.07 -14.85
C ALA A 43 -1.22 -33.49 -14.33
N GLY A 44 -1.77 -33.60 -13.12
CA GLY A 44 -2.23 -34.87 -12.54
C GLY A 44 -3.73 -35.08 -12.75
N TYR A 45 -4.27 -36.18 -12.23
CA TYR A 45 -5.72 -36.42 -12.31
C TYR A 45 -6.54 -35.41 -11.48
N LEU A 46 -6.05 -35.08 -10.27
CA LEU A 46 -6.76 -34.21 -9.31
C LEU A 46 -6.14 -32.82 -9.12
N PHE A 47 -5.02 -32.56 -9.79
CA PHE A 47 -4.28 -31.31 -9.58
C PHE A 47 -3.67 -30.77 -10.87
N ARG A 48 -3.42 -29.46 -10.88
CA ARG A 48 -2.55 -28.77 -11.83
C ARG A 48 -1.48 -28.03 -11.06
N CYS A 49 -0.22 -28.19 -11.44
CA CYS A 49 0.86 -27.36 -10.94
C CYS A 49 1.07 -26.22 -11.93
N VAL A 50 0.91 -24.98 -11.48
CA VAL A 50 1.02 -23.78 -12.30
C VAL A 50 2.13 -22.89 -11.79
N GLU A 51 2.86 -22.29 -12.72
CA GLU A 51 3.81 -21.21 -12.47
C GLU A 51 3.27 -19.93 -13.07
N ALA A 52 3.35 -18.85 -12.30
CA ALA A 52 2.87 -17.54 -12.71
C ALA A 52 4.06 -16.63 -12.98
N LYS A 53 4.01 -15.92 -14.11
CA LYS A 53 5.02 -14.94 -14.50
C LYS A 53 4.39 -13.58 -14.76
N GLY A 54 4.94 -12.54 -14.15
CA GLY A 54 4.52 -11.15 -14.37
C GLY A 54 5.23 -10.56 -15.58
N LEU A 55 4.46 -9.92 -16.46
CA LEU A 55 4.95 -9.28 -17.70
C LEU A 55 4.99 -7.74 -17.59
N GLU A 56 5.05 -7.19 -16.38
CA GLU A 56 4.65 -5.81 -16.06
C GLU A 56 5.60 -4.68 -16.54
N LEU A 57 6.73 -5.00 -17.20
CA LEU A 57 7.53 -4.00 -17.89
C LEU A 57 7.06 -3.88 -19.34
N GLN A 58 6.17 -2.92 -19.60
CA GLN A 58 5.86 -2.46 -20.95
C GLN A 58 6.90 -1.43 -21.39
N GLU A 59 8.16 -1.86 -21.56
CA GLU A 59 9.27 -0.97 -21.94
C GLU A 59 9.19 -0.50 -23.39
N THR A 60 8.44 -1.19 -24.26
CA THR A 60 8.44 -0.91 -25.70
C THR A 60 7.03 -0.83 -26.27
N SER A 61 6.87 0.05 -27.26
CA SER A 61 5.60 0.29 -27.98
C SER A 61 4.99 -0.99 -28.53
N CYS A 62 5.81 -1.97 -28.90
CA CYS A 62 5.36 -3.25 -29.43
C CYS A 62 4.63 -4.13 -28.39
N HIS A 63 5.05 -4.12 -27.12
CA HIS A 63 4.35 -4.85 -26.06
C HIS A 63 2.98 -4.21 -25.79
N SER A 64 2.92 -2.88 -25.81
CA SER A 64 1.66 -2.14 -25.65
C SER A 64 0.67 -2.42 -26.79
N ILE A 65 1.14 -2.59 -28.03
CA ILE A 65 0.29 -2.99 -29.17
C ILE A 65 -0.33 -4.38 -28.94
N GLU A 66 0.46 -5.36 -28.53
CA GLU A 66 -0.05 -6.72 -28.25
C GLU A 66 -1.00 -6.73 -27.04
N ALA A 67 -0.67 -6.00 -25.97
CA ALA A 67 -1.56 -5.85 -24.81
C ALA A 67 -2.88 -5.18 -25.17
N THR A 68 -2.85 -4.12 -25.99
CA THR A 68 -4.06 -3.45 -26.50
C THR A 68 -4.92 -4.42 -27.32
N THR A 69 -4.29 -5.34 -28.05
CA THR A 69 -5.01 -6.38 -28.80
C THR A 69 -5.72 -7.35 -27.86
N VAL A 70 -5.07 -7.76 -26.76
CA VAL A 70 -5.71 -8.57 -25.70
C VAL A 70 -6.91 -7.83 -25.09
N ASP A 71 -6.76 -6.54 -24.80
CA ASP A 71 -7.84 -5.70 -24.26
C ASP A 71 -9.03 -5.62 -25.23
N GLN A 72 -8.78 -5.39 -26.53
CA GLN A 72 -9.83 -5.40 -27.56
C GLN A 72 -10.57 -6.74 -27.67
N ILE A 73 -9.85 -7.87 -27.54
CA ILE A 73 -10.47 -9.20 -27.55
C ILE A 73 -11.36 -9.39 -26.33
N ILE A 74 -10.90 -8.99 -25.15
CA ILE A 74 -11.66 -9.04 -23.89
C ILE A 74 -12.91 -8.19 -23.98
N ASP A 75 -12.78 -6.93 -24.42
CA ASP A 75 -13.89 -6.00 -24.54
C ASP A 75 -14.98 -6.54 -25.46
N ASN A 76 -14.60 -7.05 -26.63
CA ASN A 76 -15.53 -7.64 -27.59
C ASN A 76 -16.19 -8.93 -27.08
N SER A 77 -15.54 -9.65 -26.14
CA SER A 77 -16.03 -10.95 -25.65
C SER A 77 -16.85 -10.87 -24.37
N PHE A 78 -16.57 -9.90 -23.49
CA PHE A 78 -17.17 -9.82 -22.16
C PHE A 78 -17.93 -8.52 -21.89
N LEU A 79 -17.61 -7.41 -22.58
CA LEU A 79 -18.11 -6.08 -22.22
C LEU A 79 -19.08 -5.50 -23.24
N LYS A 80 -18.89 -5.78 -24.53
CA LYS A 80 -19.78 -5.29 -25.59
C LYS A 80 -20.97 -6.22 -25.81
N GLU A 81 -22.12 -5.63 -26.15
CA GLU A 81 -23.27 -6.39 -26.62
C GLU A 81 -22.95 -7.07 -27.96
N PRO A 82 -23.33 -8.36 -28.13
CA PRO A 82 -23.02 -9.09 -29.34
C PRO A 82 -23.80 -8.51 -30.53
N THR A 83 -23.10 -7.91 -31.48
CA THR A 83 -23.69 -7.36 -32.72
C THR A 83 -23.78 -8.39 -33.86
N GLY A 84 -23.48 -9.66 -33.60
CA GLY A 84 -23.56 -10.76 -34.55
C GLY A 84 -22.87 -12.05 -34.08
N CYS A 85 -22.85 -13.09 -34.91
CA CYS A 85 -22.24 -14.40 -34.62
C CYS A 85 -20.80 -14.56 -35.14
N SER A 86 -20.23 -13.54 -35.79
CA SER A 86 -18.86 -13.59 -36.31
C SER A 86 -17.87 -13.24 -35.22
N ASN A 87 -16.96 -14.17 -34.89
CA ASN A 87 -15.82 -13.88 -34.04
C ASN A 87 -14.66 -13.31 -34.89
N PRO A 88 -14.37 -12.00 -34.84
CA PRO A 88 -13.28 -11.40 -35.62
C PRO A 88 -11.90 -11.91 -35.19
N HIS A 89 -11.81 -12.53 -34.01
CA HIS A 89 -10.57 -12.98 -33.37
C HIS A 89 -10.42 -14.51 -33.43
N ALA A 90 -11.13 -15.21 -34.32
CA ALA A 90 -11.16 -16.68 -34.37
C ALA A 90 -9.77 -17.32 -34.59
N ILE A 91 -8.88 -16.63 -35.31
CA ILE A 91 -7.51 -17.09 -35.60
C ILE A 91 -6.47 -16.53 -34.61
N ASN A 92 -6.88 -15.75 -33.60
CA ASN A 92 -5.96 -15.22 -32.61
C ASN A 92 -5.43 -16.34 -31.70
N SER A 93 -4.17 -16.22 -31.29
CA SER A 93 -3.51 -17.12 -30.34
C SER A 93 -4.15 -17.09 -28.95
N PHE A 94 -4.68 -15.93 -28.53
CA PHE A 94 -5.38 -15.76 -27.27
C PHE A 94 -6.88 -15.98 -27.44
N ARG A 95 -7.42 -16.86 -26.61
CA ARG A 95 -8.85 -17.20 -26.56
C ARG A 95 -9.40 -16.89 -25.17
N PRO A 96 -10.24 -15.85 -25.01
CA PRO A 96 -10.85 -15.53 -23.73
C PRO A 96 -11.74 -16.68 -23.26
N ARG A 97 -11.69 -17.01 -21.95
CA ARG A 97 -12.41 -18.16 -21.38
C ARG A 97 -13.30 -17.80 -20.21
N ALA A 98 -12.79 -17.00 -19.28
CA ALA A 98 -13.50 -16.72 -18.04
C ALA A 98 -13.23 -15.29 -17.56
N ARG A 99 -14.22 -14.72 -16.89
CA ARG A 99 -14.08 -13.54 -16.05
C ARG A 99 -14.20 -14.00 -14.60
N THR A 100 -13.17 -13.74 -13.81
CA THR A 100 -13.18 -13.98 -12.37
C THR A 100 -13.02 -12.68 -11.62
N HIS A 101 -13.34 -12.66 -10.32
CA HIS A 101 -13.13 -11.49 -9.48
C HIS A 101 -12.19 -11.84 -8.33
N VAL A 102 -11.21 -10.98 -8.08
CA VAL A 102 -10.21 -11.18 -7.03
C VAL A 102 -10.17 -9.97 -6.12
N VAL A 103 -9.87 -10.24 -4.85
CA VAL A 103 -9.46 -9.20 -3.92
C VAL A 103 -8.01 -8.84 -4.21
N THR A 104 -7.74 -7.57 -4.51
CA THR A 104 -6.39 -7.09 -4.81
C THR A 104 -6.25 -5.60 -4.58
N TYR A 105 -5.01 -5.15 -4.43
CA TYR A 105 -4.69 -3.72 -4.38
C TYR A 105 -4.58 -3.13 -5.79
N SER A 106 -5.24 -2.00 -6.00
CA SER A 106 -4.85 -1.02 -7.01
C SER A 106 -3.64 -0.24 -6.51
N SER A 107 -2.74 0.12 -7.43
CA SER A 107 -1.42 0.68 -7.15
C SER A 107 -1.25 1.99 -7.89
N ALA A 108 -1.12 3.09 -7.15
CA ALA A 108 -0.87 4.41 -7.72
C ALA A 108 0.46 4.96 -7.20
N ARG A 109 1.39 5.23 -8.12
CA ARG A 109 2.66 5.89 -7.81
C ARG A 109 2.65 7.29 -8.38
N ASN A 110 2.88 8.29 -7.54
CA ASN A 110 2.89 9.69 -7.94
C ASN A 110 4.23 10.33 -7.60
N VAL A 111 4.76 11.11 -8.52
CA VAL A 111 5.92 11.98 -8.27
C VAL A 111 5.50 13.08 -7.29
N LEU A 112 6.26 13.24 -6.21
CA LEU A 112 6.04 14.26 -5.19
C LEU A 112 6.84 15.55 -5.45
N SER A 113 7.76 15.54 -6.42
CA SER A 113 8.45 16.77 -6.85
C SER A 113 7.44 17.84 -7.26
N GLY A 114 7.57 19.03 -6.68
CA GLY A 114 6.60 20.11 -6.86
C GLY A 114 5.33 20.00 -6.00
N VAL A 115 5.16 18.92 -5.21
CA VAL A 115 4.19 18.83 -4.10
C VAL A 115 4.92 19.08 -2.78
N ILE A 116 5.96 18.29 -2.49
CA ILE A 116 6.75 18.37 -1.26
C ILE A 116 7.58 19.66 -1.17
N ASP A 117 7.87 20.28 -2.31
CA ASP A 117 8.61 21.54 -2.42
C ASP A 117 7.73 22.77 -2.18
N GLN A 118 6.40 22.62 -2.13
CA GLN A 118 5.51 23.76 -2.00
C GLN A 118 5.56 24.36 -0.59
N PRO A 119 5.50 25.69 -0.46
CA PRO A 119 5.38 26.33 0.86
C PRO A 119 4.15 25.85 1.64
N ALA A 120 3.04 25.57 0.95
CA ALA A 120 1.82 25.02 1.55
C ALA A 120 2.04 23.65 2.19
N PHE A 121 2.88 22.79 1.60
CA PHE A 121 3.24 21.50 2.19
C PHE A 121 3.95 21.70 3.53
N ASN A 122 4.96 22.58 3.54
CA ASN A 122 5.73 22.88 4.75
C ASN A 122 4.87 23.53 5.83
N GLU A 123 3.97 24.44 5.46
CA GLU A 123 3.01 25.03 6.38
C GLU A 123 2.07 23.96 6.96
N ALA A 124 1.53 23.07 6.13
CA ALA A 124 0.68 21.97 6.58
C ALA A 124 1.42 21.00 7.51
N MET A 125 2.68 20.67 7.21
CA MET A 125 3.54 19.85 8.08
C MET A 125 3.74 20.49 9.45
N LEU A 126 4.20 21.74 9.47
CA LEU A 126 4.58 22.42 10.71
C LEU A 126 3.35 22.81 11.56
N SER A 127 2.23 23.16 10.93
CA SER A 127 1.01 23.58 11.64
C SER A 127 0.22 22.41 12.23
N ASN A 128 0.22 21.26 11.56
CA ASN A 128 -0.61 20.12 11.97
C ASN A 128 0.15 19.09 12.82
N PHE A 129 1.48 19.00 12.74
CA PHE A 129 2.24 17.96 13.45
C PHE A 129 1.86 17.81 14.93
N SER A 130 1.85 18.92 15.68
CA SER A 130 1.51 18.90 17.10
C SER A 130 0.05 18.52 17.39
N ARG A 131 -0.88 18.84 16.47
CA ARG A 131 -2.30 18.45 16.60
C ARG A 131 -2.47 16.96 16.36
N VAL A 132 -1.78 16.43 15.34
CA VAL A 132 -1.74 15.01 15.01
C VAL A 132 -1.05 14.20 16.11
N LEU A 133 0.09 14.69 16.61
CA LEU A 133 0.81 14.05 17.71
C LEU A 133 -0.05 13.98 18.97
N LEU A 134 -0.72 15.08 19.35
CA LEU A 134 -1.65 15.07 20.48
C LEU A 134 -2.76 14.02 20.29
N TRP A 135 -3.35 13.95 19.09
CA TRP A 135 -4.35 12.94 18.76
C TRP A 135 -3.78 11.53 18.99
N VAL A 136 -2.57 11.24 18.50
CA VAL A 136 -1.93 9.91 18.59
C VAL A 136 -1.64 9.56 20.05
N LEU A 137 -1.05 10.49 20.80
CA LEU A 137 -0.70 10.29 22.21
C LEU A 137 -1.94 10.00 23.06
N LEU A 138 -3.00 10.80 22.93
CA LEU A 138 -4.21 10.63 23.74
C LEU A 138 -4.98 9.34 23.37
N HIS A 139 -5.04 8.97 22.08
CA HIS A 139 -5.67 7.70 21.68
C HIS A 139 -4.86 6.48 22.13
N GLN A 140 -3.52 6.54 22.10
CA GLN A 140 -2.70 5.47 22.65
C GLN A 140 -2.88 5.35 24.17
N GLN A 141 -2.93 6.47 24.89
CA GLN A 141 -3.17 6.47 26.33
C GLN A 141 -4.53 5.85 26.66
N ALA A 142 -5.58 6.21 25.92
CA ALA A 142 -6.91 5.61 26.08
C ALA A 142 -6.88 4.09 25.83
N ARG A 143 -6.20 3.61 24.77
CA ARG A 143 -6.05 2.16 24.51
C ARG A 143 -5.37 1.44 25.67
N SER A 144 -4.24 1.96 26.14
CA SER A 144 -3.48 1.40 27.27
C SER A 144 -4.33 1.33 28.55
N LEU A 145 -5.09 2.39 28.87
CA LEU A 145 -5.97 2.40 30.03
C LEU A 145 -7.11 1.37 29.91
N ARG A 146 -7.67 1.19 28.70
CA ARG A 146 -8.70 0.17 28.47
C ARG A 146 -8.15 -1.24 28.68
N GLU A 147 -6.96 -1.52 28.17
CA GLU A 147 -6.30 -2.82 28.33
C GLU A 147 -5.98 -3.10 29.80
N ASN A 148 -5.49 -2.10 30.53
CA ASN A 148 -5.21 -2.18 31.97
C ASN A 148 -6.48 -2.36 32.81
N ASN A 149 -7.59 -1.71 32.45
CA ASN A 149 -8.87 -1.90 33.14
C ASN A 149 -9.45 -3.29 32.85
N SER A 150 -9.36 -3.76 31.60
CA SER A 150 -9.83 -5.11 31.23
C SER A 150 -9.05 -6.24 31.93
N SER A 151 -7.78 -6.02 32.25
CA SER A 151 -6.96 -6.96 33.03
C SER A 151 -7.22 -6.87 34.53
N ARG A 152 -7.56 -5.68 35.06
CA ARG A 152 -7.97 -5.50 36.47
C ARG A 152 -9.34 -6.06 36.78
N ASP A 153 -10.29 -6.03 35.84
CA ASP A 153 -11.63 -6.63 36.03
C ASP A 153 -11.58 -8.17 36.14
N ALA A 154 -10.45 -8.81 35.79
CA ALA A 154 -10.21 -10.23 36.05
C ALA A 154 -9.74 -10.52 37.49
N ASP A 155 -9.20 -9.53 38.20
CA ASP A 155 -8.66 -9.61 39.57
C ASP A 155 -9.48 -8.73 40.54
N ILE A 156 -10.71 -9.17 40.82
CA ILE A 156 -11.63 -8.90 41.96
C ILE A 156 -11.55 -7.55 42.73
N SER A 157 -12.75 -6.92 42.81
CA SER A 157 -13.31 -6.04 43.85
C SER A 157 -12.46 -4.93 44.49
N GLY A 158 -12.94 -3.70 44.30
CA GLY A 158 -13.01 -2.70 45.36
C GLY A 158 -11.72 -1.92 45.65
N SER A 159 -11.56 -0.78 44.98
CA SER A 159 -10.99 0.41 45.63
C SER A 159 -11.37 1.67 44.83
N THR A 160 -12.19 2.52 45.42
CA THR A 160 -12.59 3.83 44.90
C THR A 160 -11.66 4.90 45.48
N ASP A 161 -10.55 5.16 44.78
CA ASP A 161 -9.68 6.32 45.04
C ASP A 161 -9.81 7.34 43.89
N MET A 162 -10.74 8.28 44.06
CA MET A 162 -11.06 9.32 43.07
C MET A 162 -9.92 10.36 42.88
N LEU A 163 -8.94 10.42 43.79
CA LEU A 163 -7.74 11.24 43.61
C LEU A 163 -6.71 10.61 42.64
N SER A 164 -6.87 9.33 42.29
CA SER A 164 -5.94 8.59 41.43
C SER A 164 -6.30 8.66 39.93
N GLU A 165 -7.55 8.93 39.56
CA GLU A 165 -8.01 8.86 38.16
C GLU A 165 -7.31 9.89 37.26
N HIS A 166 -7.07 11.11 37.75
CA HIS A 166 -6.42 12.16 36.97
C HIS A 166 -4.95 11.88 36.65
N SER A 167 -4.23 11.22 37.56
CA SER A 167 -2.82 10.86 37.36
C SER A 167 -2.62 9.84 36.22
N GLN A 168 -3.65 9.04 35.93
CA GLN A 168 -3.60 7.99 34.92
C GLN A 168 -3.57 8.54 33.49
N TYR A 169 -3.97 9.80 33.29
CA TYR A 169 -3.99 10.45 31.98
C TYR A 169 -2.74 11.28 31.70
N ARG A 170 -1.83 11.45 32.67
CA ARG A 170 -0.61 12.23 32.46
C ARG A 170 0.38 11.53 31.53
N PRO A 171 1.17 12.30 30.76
CA PRO A 171 2.30 11.75 30.02
C PRO A 171 3.24 10.92 30.92
N GLN A 172 3.87 9.89 30.34
CA GLN A 172 4.69 8.97 31.12
C GLN A 172 5.87 9.68 31.80
N THR A 173 6.21 9.25 33.01
CA THR A 173 7.28 9.86 33.81
C THR A 173 8.65 9.84 33.13
N SER A 174 8.91 8.82 32.32
CA SER A 174 10.13 8.71 31.52
C SER A 174 10.28 9.83 30.49
N TRP A 175 9.17 10.37 29.98
CA TRP A 175 9.21 11.48 29.03
C TRP A 175 9.60 12.79 29.73
N TRP A 176 9.16 13.00 30.98
CA TRP A 176 9.48 14.21 31.75
C TRP A 176 10.97 14.39 32.02
N LEU A 177 11.69 13.30 32.27
CA LEU A 177 13.13 13.35 32.47
C LEU A 177 13.85 13.98 31.26
N LEU A 178 13.42 13.62 30.05
CA LEU A 178 14.01 14.15 28.81
C LEU A 178 13.57 15.59 28.53
N VAL A 179 12.28 15.89 28.70
CA VAL A 179 11.75 17.25 28.55
C VAL A 179 12.45 18.22 29.51
N SER A 180 12.71 17.78 30.75
CA SER A 180 13.38 18.59 31.78
C SER A 180 14.88 18.79 31.56
N GLN A 181 15.53 17.89 30.83
CA GLN A 181 16.95 17.96 30.47
C GLN A 181 17.20 18.83 29.24
N ASP A 182 16.16 19.31 28.57
CA ASP A 182 16.28 20.11 27.36
C ASP A 182 16.54 21.59 27.69
N ILE A 183 17.78 22.03 27.45
CA ILE A 183 18.27 23.35 27.85
C ILE A 183 18.04 24.41 26.74
N ASN A 184 17.52 24.02 25.55
CA ASN A 184 17.47 24.93 24.41
C ASN A 184 16.27 25.91 24.43
N PRO A 185 16.49 27.24 24.49
CA PRO A 185 15.42 28.23 24.59
C PRO A 185 14.86 28.72 23.22
N PHE A 186 15.30 28.17 22.09
CA PHE A 186 14.97 28.70 20.75
C PHE A 186 14.39 27.66 19.78
N ARG A 187 13.10 27.40 19.91
CA ARG A 187 12.04 27.79 18.97
C ARG A 187 10.84 27.87 19.90
N ARG A 188 10.33 29.08 20.18
CA ARG A 188 8.99 29.15 20.74
C ARG A 188 8.10 28.58 19.66
N PHE A 189 7.64 27.35 19.83
CA PHE A 189 6.38 26.92 19.23
C PHE A 189 5.45 28.13 19.31
N PRO A 190 4.82 28.57 18.21
CA PRO A 190 3.77 29.55 18.35
C PRO A 190 2.74 28.85 19.23
N SER A 191 2.73 29.16 20.53
CA SER A 191 1.77 28.66 21.51
C SER A 191 0.32 28.83 21.05
N ARG A 192 0.11 29.66 20.03
CA ARG A 192 -1.09 29.88 19.24
C ARG A 192 -1.57 28.69 18.39
N LEU A 193 -0.72 27.74 18.01
CA LEU A 193 -1.10 26.58 17.17
C LEU A 193 -1.62 25.38 17.98
N PHE A 194 -1.23 25.28 19.25
CA PHE A 194 -1.77 24.31 20.21
C PHE A 194 -3.01 24.96 20.83
N VAL A 195 -4.15 24.76 20.17
CA VAL A 195 -5.40 25.36 20.61
C VAL A 195 -6.01 24.48 21.69
N ASP A 196 -6.31 25.05 22.87
CA ASP A 196 -6.94 24.31 23.96
C ASP A 196 -8.32 23.73 23.55
N SER A 197 -8.96 24.35 22.55
CA SER A 197 -10.16 23.80 21.88
C SER A 197 -9.91 22.45 21.22
N TRP A 198 -8.75 22.24 20.60
CA TRP A 198 -8.40 20.98 19.95
C TRP A 198 -8.29 19.84 20.96
N MET A 199 -7.64 20.07 22.10
CA MET A 199 -7.54 19.06 23.15
C MET A 199 -8.92 18.66 23.70
N THR A 200 -9.82 19.63 23.84
CA THR A 200 -11.21 19.39 24.25
C THR A 200 -11.94 18.55 23.21
N LEU A 201 -11.79 18.87 21.92
CA LEU A 201 -12.40 18.12 20.82
C LEU A 201 -11.87 16.67 20.75
N VAL A 202 -10.55 16.48 20.89
CA VAL A 202 -9.95 15.14 20.94
C VAL A 202 -10.45 14.35 22.14
N ALA A 203 -10.60 14.97 23.32
CA ALA A 203 -11.18 14.30 24.49
C ALA A 203 -12.63 13.86 24.24
N VAL A 204 -13.45 14.70 23.60
CA VAL A 204 -14.81 14.33 23.18
C VAL A 204 -14.78 13.15 22.18
N HIS A 205 -13.84 13.15 21.23
CA HIS A 205 -13.68 12.07 20.27
C HIS A 205 -13.28 10.74 20.94
N ILE A 206 -12.36 10.80 21.90
CA ILE A 206 -11.94 9.64 22.70
C ILE A 206 -13.12 9.09 23.49
N ARG A 207 -13.90 9.93 24.17
CA ARG A 207 -15.11 9.48 24.90
C ARG A 207 -16.12 8.78 23.99
N ARG A 208 -16.23 9.19 22.73
CA ARG A 208 -17.09 8.52 21.73
C ARG A 208 -16.51 7.19 21.26
N SER A 209 -15.19 7.08 21.18
CA SER A 209 -14.49 5.88 20.68
C SER A 209 -14.27 4.84 21.79
N PHE A 210 -14.15 5.29 23.03
CA PHE A 210 -13.93 4.52 24.25
C PHE A 210 -14.90 5.03 25.33
N PRO A 211 -16.17 4.60 25.31
CA PRO A 211 -17.20 5.09 26.24
C PRO A 211 -16.86 4.91 27.72
N ASP A 212 -16.08 3.87 28.03
CA ASP A 212 -15.67 3.51 29.39
C ASP A 212 -14.51 4.36 29.92
N ILE A 213 -13.92 5.22 29.07
CA ILE A 213 -12.81 6.10 29.44
C ILE A 213 -13.30 7.53 29.56
N VAL A 214 -13.34 8.02 30.79
CA VAL A 214 -13.62 9.42 31.09
C VAL A 214 -12.29 10.18 31.13
N MET A 215 -11.83 10.66 29.97
CA MET A 215 -10.68 11.55 29.92
C MET A 215 -10.99 12.84 30.68
N ALA A 216 -10.38 13.04 31.85
CA ALA A 216 -10.45 14.30 32.62
C ALA A 216 -9.84 15.51 31.88
N ALA A 217 -9.23 15.28 30.71
CA ALA A 217 -8.56 16.27 29.88
C ALA A 217 -9.41 17.48 29.47
N ALA A 218 -10.75 17.34 29.44
CA ALA A 218 -11.62 18.48 29.16
C ALA A 218 -11.78 19.45 30.35
N GLU A 219 -11.40 19.02 31.57
CA GLU A 219 -11.70 19.73 32.82
C GLU A 219 -10.44 20.19 33.57
N GLU A 220 -9.25 19.65 33.26
CA GLU A 220 -8.01 19.98 33.98
C GLU A 220 -6.98 20.75 33.10
N PRO A 221 -6.78 22.07 33.33
CA PRO A 221 -5.82 22.88 32.57
C PRO A 221 -4.37 22.42 32.68
N SER A 222 -4.01 21.73 33.76
CA SER A 222 -2.63 21.27 33.99
C SER A 222 -2.21 20.17 32.99
N LEU A 223 -3.16 19.33 32.56
CA LEU A 223 -2.92 18.29 31.57
C LEU A 223 -2.63 18.88 30.18
N CYS A 224 -3.30 19.98 29.85
CA CYS A 224 -3.03 20.73 28.61
C CYS A 224 -1.59 21.27 28.59
N VAL A 225 -1.10 21.79 29.72
CA VAL A 225 0.28 22.27 29.85
C VAL A 225 1.25 21.11 29.65
N ASP A 226 0.95 19.96 30.25
CA ASP A 226 1.80 18.79 30.18
C ASP A 226 1.97 18.28 28.73
N TYR A 227 0.87 18.01 28.04
CA TYR A 227 0.92 17.53 26.65
C TYR A 227 1.52 18.57 25.70
N ARG A 228 1.32 19.86 25.97
CA ARG A 228 1.97 20.93 25.19
C ARG A 228 3.48 20.86 25.28
N GLN A 229 4.05 20.61 26.46
CA GLN A 229 5.50 20.46 26.65
C GLN A 229 6.04 19.23 25.92
N VAL A 230 5.34 18.10 25.99
CA VAL A 230 5.74 16.88 25.27
C VAL A 230 5.69 17.10 23.75
N CYS A 231 4.62 17.71 23.24
CA CYS A 231 4.51 18.02 21.81
C CYS A 231 5.60 18.99 21.33
N ASP A 232 5.94 20.00 22.13
CA ASP A 232 7.01 20.95 21.82
C ASP A 232 8.38 20.28 21.76
N PHE A 233 8.69 19.40 22.72
CA PHE A 233 9.91 18.60 22.71
C PHE A 233 9.99 17.71 21.47
N CYS A 234 8.90 16.98 21.14
CA CYS A 234 8.86 16.10 19.98
C CYS A 234 8.99 16.89 18.66
N TYR A 235 8.35 18.05 18.57
CA TYR A 235 8.45 18.93 17.40
C TYR A 235 9.91 19.32 17.13
N ARG A 236 10.65 19.70 18.19
CA ARG A 236 12.07 20.05 18.10
C ARG A 236 12.99 18.85 17.84
N ALA A 237 12.59 17.65 18.28
CA ALA A 237 13.31 16.42 17.97
C ALA A 237 13.18 16.04 16.49
N VAL A 238 11.98 16.22 15.91
CA VAL A 238 11.69 15.85 14.52
C VAL A 238 12.20 16.90 13.52
N PHE A 239 11.92 18.18 13.77
CA PHE A 239 12.20 19.25 12.81
C PHE A 239 13.42 20.08 13.24
N PRO A 240 14.53 20.04 12.48
CA PRO A 240 15.73 20.81 12.80
C PRO A 240 15.52 22.31 12.59
N ASP A 241 16.44 23.11 13.13
CA ASP A 241 16.44 24.57 12.94
C ASP A 241 16.82 24.94 11.50
N GLY A 242 15.79 25.21 10.68
CA GLY A 242 15.98 25.65 9.31
C GLY A 242 14.71 25.53 8.46
N PRO A 243 14.82 25.76 7.14
CA PRO A 243 13.76 25.42 6.20
C PRO A 243 13.62 23.90 6.13
N LEU A 244 12.37 23.41 6.08
CA LEU A 244 12.11 22.01 5.80
C LEU A 244 12.45 21.72 4.34
N THR A 245 13.35 20.75 4.13
CA THR A 245 13.68 20.23 2.81
C THR A 245 13.01 18.87 2.62
N PRO A 246 12.77 18.44 1.37
CA PRO A 246 12.20 17.12 1.08
C PRO A 246 12.96 15.97 1.73
N ASN A 247 14.30 16.08 1.80
CA ASN A 247 15.17 15.09 2.44
C ASN A 247 14.87 14.96 3.94
N ILE A 248 14.71 16.09 4.65
CA ILE A 248 14.38 16.08 6.08
C ILE A 248 13.00 15.42 6.31
N ILE A 249 12.03 15.71 5.44
CA ILE A 249 10.68 15.13 5.54
C ILE A 249 10.73 13.61 5.29
N HIS A 250 11.46 13.17 4.27
CA HIS A 250 11.64 11.75 3.96
C HIS A 250 12.38 11.00 5.07
N ASP A 251 13.46 11.57 5.60
CA ASP A 251 14.20 10.98 6.73
C ASP A 251 13.32 10.90 7.98
N ALA A 252 12.57 11.96 8.32
CA ALA A 252 11.63 11.96 9.44
C ALA A 252 10.51 10.93 9.27
N PHE A 253 9.96 10.78 8.06
CA PHE A 253 8.93 9.77 7.76
C PHE A 253 9.44 8.34 7.99
N ASN A 254 10.72 8.11 7.69
CA ASN A 254 11.42 6.84 7.91
C ASN A 254 11.95 6.67 9.34
N GLY A 255 11.66 7.62 10.25
CA GLY A 255 12.03 7.54 11.66
C GLY A 255 13.42 8.09 12.01
N LYS A 256 14.11 8.76 11.08
CA LYS A 256 15.38 9.42 11.38
C LYS A 256 15.13 10.84 11.86
N TYR A 257 15.39 11.08 13.14
CA TYR A 257 15.16 12.37 13.79
C TYR A 257 16.48 13.07 14.14
N ALA A 258 16.41 14.39 14.38
CA ALA A 258 17.56 15.18 14.79
C ALA A 258 17.99 14.86 16.24
N ARG A 259 17.09 14.32 17.05
CA ARG A 259 17.36 13.87 18.43
C ARG A 259 16.80 12.47 18.66
N GLU A 260 17.49 11.70 19.48
CA GLU A 260 17.01 10.39 19.93
C GLU A 260 15.78 10.55 20.83
N LEU A 261 14.81 9.64 20.65
CA LEU A 261 13.58 9.55 21.42
C LEU A 261 13.53 8.17 22.09
N PRO A 262 12.96 8.04 23.30
CA PRO A 262 12.69 6.74 23.91
C PRO A 262 11.82 5.86 23.01
N ASP A 263 12.04 4.55 22.99
CA ASP A 263 11.31 3.61 22.12
C ASP A 263 9.78 3.76 22.19
N ASN A 264 9.23 3.96 23.40
CA ASN A 264 7.79 4.13 23.62
C ASN A 264 7.22 5.44 23.02
N LEU A 265 8.03 6.49 22.93
CA LEU A 265 7.66 7.78 22.35
C LEU A 265 8.01 7.84 20.85
N TYR A 266 9.11 7.20 20.47
CA TYR A 266 9.61 7.10 19.11
C TYR A 266 8.55 6.55 18.16
N GLU A 267 7.90 5.43 18.50
CA GLU A 267 6.86 4.84 17.66
C GLU A 267 5.62 5.73 17.51
N LEU A 268 5.26 6.47 18.56
CA LEU A 268 4.13 7.41 18.53
C LEU A 268 4.45 8.66 17.70
N VAL A 269 5.67 9.17 17.82
CA VAL A 269 6.18 10.27 17.00
C VAL A 269 6.28 9.84 15.53
N ARG A 270 6.78 8.63 15.25
CA ARG A 270 6.84 8.06 13.89
C ARG A 270 5.47 8.02 13.23
N ARG A 271 4.49 7.50 13.95
CA ARG A 271 3.09 7.49 13.48
C ARG A 271 2.56 8.90 13.24
N ALA A 272 2.84 9.84 14.15
CA ALA A 272 2.41 11.23 14.01
C ALA A 272 3.04 11.94 12.80
N VAL A 273 4.35 11.73 12.57
CA VAL A 273 5.05 12.24 11.37
C VAL A 273 4.40 11.66 10.13
N GLN A 274 4.21 10.34 10.06
CA GLN A 274 3.59 9.67 8.92
C GLN A 274 2.19 10.22 8.60
N TYR A 275 1.35 10.38 9.62
CA TYR A 275 0.00 10.95 9.47
C TYR A 275 0.04 12.40 8.99
N THR A 276 0.97 13.19 9.52
CA THR A 276 1.11 14.60 9.15
C THR A 276 1.66 14.74 7.73
N THR A 277 2.61 13.90 7.33
CA THR A 277 3.12 13.84 5.95
C THR A 277 2.01 13.50 4.97
N LYS A 278 1.19 12.48 5.27
CA LYS A 278 0.04 12.14 4.42
C LYS A 278 -0.96 13.30 4.34
N LEU A 279 -1.28 13.91 5.47
CA LEU A 279 -2.17 15.07 5.54
C LEU A 279 -1.64 16.26 4.73
N ALA A 280 -0.33 16.51 4.77
CA ALA A 280 0.31 17.58 4.00
C ALA A 280 0.30 17.30 2.49
N VAL A 281 0.49 16.04 2.08
CA VAL A 281 0.28 15.64 0.68
C VAL A 281 -1.17 15.87 0.25
N ASP A 282 -2.14 15.44 1.07
CA ASP A 282 -3.57 15.62 0.78
C ASP A 282 -3.97 17.10 0.75
N THR A 283 -3.38 17.91 1.63
CA THR A 283 -3.57 19.36 1.68
C THR A 283 -3.20 20.03 0.35
N VAL A 284 -2.05 19.68 -0.21
CA VAL A 284 -1.58 20.28 -1.47
C VAL A 284 -2.35 19.73 -2.68
N THR A 285 -2.77 18.47 -2.63
CA THR A 285 -3.38 17.78 -3.78
C THR A 285 -4.90 17.95 -3.86
N ILE A 286 -5.59 17.98 -2.71
CA ILE A 286 -7.04 18.00 -2.60
C ILE A 286 -7.51 19.32 -1.95
N GLY A 287 -6.80 19.79 -0.93
CA GLY A 287 -7.12 21.01 -0.18
C GLY A 287 -7.00 20.81 1.33
N GLU A 288 -6.90 21.90 2.08
CA GLU A 288 -6.84 21.89 3.54
C GLU A 288 -8.17 21.49 4.19
N ALA A 289 -8.08 20.88 5.38
CA ALA A 289 -9.26 20.68 6.22
C ALA A 289 -9.82 22.03 6.69
N GLU A 290 -11.11 22.26 6.46
CA GLU A 290 -11.75 23.55 6.74
C GLU A 290 -11.98 23.77 8.24
N THR A 291 -12.10 22.68 9.02
CA THR A 291 -12.44 22.72 10.45
C THR A 291 -11.67 21.70 11.27
N GLU A 292 -11.54 21.96 12.59
CA GLU A 292 -10.97 20.98 13.53
C GLU A 292 -11.76 19.66 13.54
N ALA A 293 -13.09 19.71 13.41
CA ALA A 293 -13.91 18.51 13.35
C ALA A 293 -13.60 17.64 12.11
N GLU A 294 -13.32 18.29 10.97
CA GLU A 294 -12.88 17.59 9.77
C GLU A 294 -11.50 16.94 9.95
N LEU A 295 -10.54 17.66 10.54
CA LEU A 295 -9.22 17.09 10.87
C LEU A 295 -9.36 15.85 11.76
N ALA A 296 -10.21 15.90 12.79
CA ALA A 296 -10.45 14.76 13.67
C ALA A 296 -11.04 13.55 12.93
N ARG A 297 -11.92 13.79 11.94
CA ARG A 297 -12.49 12.75 11.08
C ARG A 297 -11.41 12.11 10.19
N ILE A 298 -10.54 12.91 9.58
CA ILE A 298 -9.43 12.41 8.76
C ILE A 298 -8.49 11.53 9.60
N LEU A 299 -8.10 11.99 10.80
CA LEU A 299 -7.23 11.22 11.69
C LEU A 299 -7.86 9.92 12.17
N LYS A 300 -9.18 9.93 12.43
CA LYS A 300 -9.93 8.70 12.73
C LYS A 300 -9.89 7.72 11.55
N GLU A 301 -10.01 8.20 10.32
CA GLU A 301 -9.90 7.36 9.15
C GLU A 301 -8.50 6.77 9.02
N TYR A 302 -7.45 7.58 9.17
CA TYR A 302 -6.07 7.10 9.14
C TYR A 302 -5.78 6.03 10.21
N ASP A 303 -6.37 6.15 11.39
CA ASP A 303 -6.20 5.19 12.48
C ASP A 303 -6.98 3.88 12.30
N SER A 304 -8.10 3.90 11.56
CA SER A 304 -8.99 2.75 11.43
C SER A 304 -8.88 1.99 10.11
N ARG A 305 -8.45 2.65 9.02
CA ARG A 305 -8.49 2.08 7.66
C ARG A 305 -7.17 2.17 6.90
N TRP A 306 -6.19 2.91 7.42
CA TRP A 306 -4.93 3.15 6.73
C TRP A 306 -3.74 2.54 7.45
N PHE A 307 -2.82 1.99 6.66
CA PHE A 307 -1.44 1.80 7.07
C PHE A 307 -0.57 2.86 6.40
N ILE A 308 0.03 3.76 7.17
CA ILE A 308 0.92 4.79 6.66
C ILE A 308 2.30 4.49 7.20
N GLY A 309 3.27 4.19 6.35
CA GLY A 309 4.57 3.71 6.79
C GLY A 309 5.50 3.36 5.65
N ILE A 310 6.50 2.53 5.95
CA ILE A 310 7.60 2.23 5.03
C ILE A 310 7.26 0.99 4.20
N GLU A 311 7.23 1.15 2.88
CA GLU A 311 7.06 0.05 1.93
C GLU A 311 8.16 -1.01 2.08
N GLY A 312 7.78 -2.29 2.01
CA GLY A 312 8.71 -3.42 2.14
C GLY A 312 9.07 -3.80 3.58
N SER A 313 8.68 -3.01 4.58
CA SER A 313 8.83 -3.38 5.99
C SER A 313 8.00 -4.63 6.36
N VAL A 314 8.37 -5.31 7.44
CA VAL A 314 7.62 -6.48 7.95
C VAL A 314 6.16 -6.10 8.25
N GLN A 315 5.94 -4.92 8.84
CA GLN A 315 4.59 -4.39 9.11
C GLN A 315 3.81 -4.16 7.82
N TRP A 316 4.42 -3.57 6.78
CA TRP A 316 3.77 -3.38 5.48
C TRP A 316 3.32 -4.72 4.88
N ASN A 317 4.21 -5.71 4.84
CA ASN A 317 3.89 -7.03 4.29
C ASN A 317 2.78 -7.73 5.09
N GLN A 318 2.75 -7.56 6.41
CA GLN A 318 1.67 -8.08 7.24
C GLN A 318 0.34 -7.38 6.91
N CYS A 319 0.33 -6.04 6.75
CA CYS A 319 -0.88 -5.30 6.36
C CYS A 319 -1.42 -5.70 4.98
N VAL A 320 -0.55 -6.09 4.04
CA VAL A 320 -0.97 -6.64 2.74
C VAL A 320 -1.68 -7.99 2.92
N VAL A 321 -1.22 -8.83 3.85
CA VAL A 321 -1.86 -10.12 4.19
C VAL A 321 -3.18 -9.91 4.94
N ASP A 322 -3.21 -8.94 5.84
CA ASP A 322 -4.39 -8.56 6.63
C ASP A 322 -5.44 -7.79 5.80
N GLU A 323 -5.14 -7.52 4.52
CA GLU A 323 -6.02 -6.82 3.58
C GLU A 323 -6.50 -5.46 4.14
N ILE A 324 -5.56 -4.68 4.69
CA ILE A 324 -5.84 -3.32 5.17
C ILE A 324 -6.34 -2.44 4.00
N PRO A 325 -7.45 -1.69 4.14
CA PRO A 325 -8.09 -1.01 3.01
C PRO A 325 -7.21 -0.05 2.23
N TYR A 326 -6.37 0.73 2.91
CA TYR A 326 -5.50 1.71 2.27
C TYR A 326 -4.09 1.64 2.86
N MET A 327 -3.08 1.77 2.00
CA MET A 327 -1.69 1.85 2.44
C MET A 327 -0.97 2.99 1.73
N PHE A 328 -0.12 3.72 2.46
CA PHE A 328 0.63 4.85 1.91
C PHE A 328 2.09 4.82 2.38
N SER A 329 3.00 5.00 1.43
CA SER A 329 4.44 5.20 1.67
C SER A 329 4.96 6.36 0.83
N ILE A 330 6.07 6.93 1.26
CA ILE A 330 6.92 7.77 0.42
C ILE A 330 8.27 7.09 0.21
N ALA A 331 8.92 7.37 -0.91
CA ALA A 331 10.23 6.86 -1.26
C ALA A 331 11.05 7.96 -1.93
N HIS A 332 12.37 7.84 -1.84
CA HIS A 332 13.33 8.69 -2.55
C HIS A 332 14.17 7.81 -3.47
N ASP A 333 14.08 8.11 -4.77
CA ASP A 333 15.00 7.57 -5.76
C ASP A 333 16.26 8.42 -5.76
N THR A 334 17.38 7.85 -5.32
CA THR A 334 18.65 8.57 -5.21
C THR A 334 19.32 8.83 -6.55
N ASP A 335 19.02 8.01 -7.56
CA ASP A 335 19.67 8.09 -8.87
C ASP A 335 19.05 9.23 -9.69
N GLU A 336 17.72 9.30 -9.70
CA GLU A 336 16.96 10.36 -10.37
C GLU A 336 16.73 11.59 -9.46
N ASN A 337 17.05 11.48 -8.16
CA ASN A 337 16.75 12.47 -7.13
C ASN A 337 15.25 12.88 -7.09
N VAL A 338 14.36 11.89 -7.20
CA VAL A 338 12.91 12.10 -7.25
C VAL A 338 12.25 11.48 -6.02
N TYR A 339 11.39 12.25 -5.36
CA TYR A 339 10.52 11.73 -4.32
C TYR A 339 9.24 11.21 -4.93
N THR A 340 8.81 10.02 -4.51
CA THR A 340 7.55 9.42 -4.96
C THR A 340 6.70 9.05 -3.76
N SER A 341 5.38 9.05 -3.96
CA SER A 341 4.42 8.42 -3.06
C SER A 341 3.86 7.18 -3.71
N HIS A 342 3.54 6.20 -2.89
CA HIS A 342 2.88 4.99 -3.31
C HIS A 342 1.62 4.79 -2.47
N LEU A 343 0.48 4.81 -3.15
CA LEU A 343 -0.83 4.55 -2.59
C LEU A 343 -1.34 3.19 -3.07
N LEU A 344 -1.63 2.31 -2.13
CA LEU A 344 -2.36 1.07 -2.37
C LEU A 344 -3.79 1.20 -1.86
N SER A 345 -4.76 0.85 -2.71
CA SER A 345 -6.18 0.83 -2.37
C SER A 345 -6.75 -0.56 -2.61
N LEU A 346 -7.27 -1.19 -1.57
CA LEU A 346 -7.86 -2.53 -1.66
C LEU A 346 -9.17 -2.47 -2.44
N ILE A 347 -9.26 -3.29 -3.48
CA ILE A 347 -10.47 -3.53 -4.24
C ILE A 347 -10.92 -4.96 -3.94
N LEU A 348 -12.16 -5.08 -3.45
CA LEU A 348 -12.72 -6.36 -3.01
C LEU A 348 -13.27 -7.20 -4.17
N ASP A 349 -13.66 -6.56 -5.27
CA ASP A 349 -14.33 -7.19 -6.40
C ASP A 349 -13.75 -6.70 -7.73
N GLU A 350 -12.46 -6.96 -7.94
CA GLU A 350 -11.76 -6.52 -9.14
C GLU A 350 -11.83 -7.60 -10.24
N PRO A 351 -12.36 -7.30 -11.44
CA PRO A 351 -12.47 -8.26 -12.51
C PRO A 351 -11.09 -8.59 -13.11
N VAL A 352 -10.83 -9.88 -13.27
CA VAL A 352 -9.68 -10.44 -13.97
C VAL A 352 -10.18 -11.30 -15.11
N TYR A 353 -9.70 -10.99 -16.31
CA TYR A 353 -10.06 -11.72 -17.51
C TYR A 353 -8.99 -12.75 -17.82
N VAL A 354 -9.39 -13.99 -17.99
CA VAL A 354 -8.48 -15.11 -18.20
C VAL A 354 -8.84 -15.83 -19.49
N GLY A 355 -7.81 -16.11 -20.29
CA GLY A 355 -7.92 -16.86 -21.53
C GLY A 355 -6.79 -17.85 -21.71
N THR A 356 -7.00 -18.78 -22.64
CA THR A 356 -6.01 -19.79 -23.04
C THR A 356 -5.20 -19.27 -24.22
N LEU A 357 -3.89 -19.51 -24.20
CA LEU A 357 -3.02 -19.29 -25.36
C LEU A 357 -2.90 -20.57 -26.20
N SER A 358 -2.69 -20.41 -27.50
CA SER A 358 -2.39 -21.50 -28.42
C SER A 358 -1.05 -22.15 -28.07
N GLY A 359 -1.08 -23.35 -27.48
CA GLY A 359 0.12 -24.12 -27.14
C GLY A 359 1.09 -24.31 -28.31
N PRO A 360 0.64 -24.70 -29.52
CA PRO A 360 1.52 -24.79 -30.69
C PRO A 360 2.19 -23.46 -31.05
N THR A 361 1.47 -22.33 -30.91
CA THR A 361 2.03 -21.00 -31.19
C THR A 361 3.11 -20.63 -30.18
N VAL A 362 2.85 -20.85 -28.88
CA VAL A 362 3.83 -20.61 -27.81
C VAL A 362 5.08 -21.47 -28.02
N ASN A 363 4.89 -22.77 -28.26
CA ASN A 363 5.99 -23.70 -28.51
C ASN A 363 6.81 -23.31 -29.74
N ALA A 364 6.17 -22.88 -30.83
CA ALA A 364 6.86 -22.43 -32.02
C ALA A 364 7.71 -21.18 -31.75
N ILE A 365 7.15 -20.18 -31.05
CA ILE A 365 7.87 -18.95 -30.69
C ILE A 365 9.08 -19.28 -29.82
N TRP A 366 8.91 -20.09 -28.76
CA TRP A 366 10.01 -20.44 -27.86
C TRP A 366 11.06 -21.34 -28.51
N ALA A 367 10.67 -22.25 -29.41
CA ALA A 367 11.61 -23.05 -30.18
C ALA A 367 12.45 -22.19 -31.13
N THR A 368 11.82 -21.23 -31.83
CA THR A 368 12.52 -20.25 -32.66
C THR A 368 13.47 -19.40 -31.82
N LEU A 369 13.01 -18.93 -30.65
CA LEU A 369 13.83 -18.16 -29.72
C LEU A 369 15.06 -18.94 -29.24
N SER A 370 14.89 -20.23 -28.98
CA SER A 370 15.98 -21.14 -28.61
C SER A 370 16.97 -21.34 -29.75
N LEU A 371 16.48 -21.48 -30.99
CA LEU A 371 17.31 -21.60 -32.19
C LEU A 371 18.15 -20.33 -32.41
N GLU A 372 17.50 -19.17 -32.36
CA GLU A 372 18.15 -17.86 -32.57
C GLU A 372 19.25 -17.60 -31.54
N LEU A 373 18.97 -17.83 -30.26
CA LEU A 373 19.91 -17.51 -29.18
C LEU A 373 21.02 -18.56 -29.05
N MET A 374 20.68 -19.85 -29.04
CA MET A 374 21.64 -20.90 -28.70
C MET A 374 22.44 -21.41 -29.91
N TYR A 375 21.90 -21.33 -31.12
CA TYR A 375 22.53 -21.93 -32.31
C TYR A 375 22.96 -20.89 -33.34
N MET A 376 22.16 -19.84 -33.56
CA MET A 376 22.54 -18.75 -34.47
C MET A 376 23.36 -17.67 -33.77
N THR A 377 23.49 -17.75 -32.43
CA THR A 377 24.26 -16.83 -31.59
C THR A 377 23.92 -15.36 -31.89
N ASN A 378 22.63 -15.06 -32.07
CA ASN A 378 22.18 -13.70 -32.31
C ASN A 378 22.40 -12.85 -31.05
N ASP A 379 23.22 -11.81 -31.18
CA ASP A 379 23.65 -10.89 -30.13
C ASP A 379 22.88 -9.54 -30.15
N ASP A 380 21.83 -9.43 -30.96
CA ASP A 380 20.96 -8.25 -30.98
C ASP A 380 20.08 -8.19 -29.71
N ASP A 381 20.35 -7.18 -28.87
CA ASP A 381 19.66 -6.92 -27.61
C ASP A 381 18.21 -6.46 -27.79
N GLU A 382 17.84 -5.87 -28.94
CA GLU A 382 16.49 -5.36 -29.20
C GLU A 382 15.56 -6.43 -29.82
N ARG A 383 16.07 -7.64 -30.13
CA ARG A 383 15.33 -8.68 -30.88
C ARG A 383 14.01 -9.11 -30.21
N TYR A 384 13.96 -8.95 -28.90
CA TYR A 384 12.85 -9.31 -28.04
C TYR A 384 11.62 -8.40 -28.23
N SER A 385 11.83 -7.16 -28.70
CA SER A 385 10.83 -6.10 -28.65
C SER A 385 10.55 -5.39 -29.96
N ILE A 386 11.26 -5.67 -31.06
CA ILE A 386 11.09 -4.94 -32.34
C ILE A 386 9.86 -5.38 -33.15
N GLN A 387 9.39 -6.62 -33.02
CA GLN A 387 8.38 -7.20 -33.92
C GLN A 387 7.07 -7.56 -33.22
N ALA A 388 6.20 -6.57 -33.03
CA ALA A 388 4.84 -6.83 -32.56
C ALA A 388 4.06 -7.70 -33.55
N HIS A 389 3.47 -8.79 -33.07
CA HIS A 389 2.56 -9.60 -33.87
C HIS A 389 1.23 -9.78 -33.13
N PRO A 390 0.29 -8.84 -33.26
CA PRO A 390 -0.99 -8.78 -32.51
C PRO A 390 -1.78 -10.10 -32.45
N TRP A 391 -1.74 -10.87 -33.53
CA TRP A 391 -2.46 -12.15 -33.63
C TRP A 391 -1.79 -13.29 -32.87
N LEU A 392 -0.45 -13.27 -32.78
CA LEU A 392 0.35 -14.33 -32.16
C LEU A 392 0.80 -13.97 -30.75
N LEU A 393 0.70 -12.69 -30.35
CA LEU A 393 1.22 -12.17 -29.09
C LEU A 393 2.70 -12.55 -28.90
N ARG A 394 3.50 -12.28 -29.92
CA ARG A 394 4.89 -12.75 -30.02
C ARG A 394 5.71 -12.22 -28.86
N ASN A 395 5.71 -10.91 -28.65
CA ASN A 395 6.58 -10.27 -27.66
C ASN A 395 6.13 -10.63 -26.24
N LEU A 396 4.83 -10.63 -25.95
CA LEU A 396 4.30 -11.09 -24.66
C LEU A 396 4.69 -12.55 -24.38
N THR A 397 4.66 -13.40 -25.41
CA THR A 397 5.06 -14.81 -25.29
C THR A 397 6.56 -14.97 -25.10
N ILE A 398 7.38 -14.20 -25.81
CA ILE A 398 8.85 -14.19 -25.66
C ILE A 398 9.25 -13.75 -24.26
N GLN A 399 8.68 -12.64 -23.76
CA GLN A 399 8.94 -12.13 -22.41
C GLN A 399 8.64 -13.20 -21.34
N ALA A 400 7.59 -14.00 -21.55
CA ALA A 400 7.20 -15.07 -20.62
C ALA A 400 8.11 -16.31 -20.63
N ALA A 401 9.05 -16.44 -21.58
CA ALA A 401 9.96 -17.59 -21.62
C ALA A 401 10.90 -17.61 -20.40
N ASP A 402 11.42 -18.79 -20.05
CA ASP A 402 12.37 -18.93 -18.94
C ASP A 402 13.71 -18.25 -19.28
N PRO A 403 14.35 -17.51 -18.36
CA PRO A 403 15.73 -17.05 -18.55
C PRO A 403 16.67 -18.24 -18.85
N PRO A 404 17.64 -18.11 -19.77
CA PRO A 404 18.06 -16.88 -20.47
C PRO A 404 17.29 -16.58 -21.77
N LEU A 405 16.26 -17.36 -22.11
CA LEU A 405 15.51 -17.17 -23.37
C LEU A 405 14.58 -15.96 -23.30
N GLY A 406 13.83 -15.83 -22.21
CA GLY A 406 12.94 -14.70 -21.94
C GLY A 406 13.45 -13.81 -20.81
N TYR A 407 12.65 -12.81 -20.50
CA TYR A 407 12.94 -11.79 -19.48
C TYR A 407 11.68 -11.46 -18.66
N PRO A 408 11.07 -12.46 -18.01
CA PRO A 408 9.91 -12.22 -17.15
C PRO A 408 10.33 -11.35 -15.97
N VAL A 409 9.56 -10.31 -15.68
CA VAL A 409 9.84 -9.35 -14.59
C VAL A 409 9.76 -10.02 -13.23
N TYR A 410 8.85 -10.99 -13.12
CA TYR A 410 8.55 -11.70 -11.90
C TYR A 410 8.23 -13.15 -12.23
N ILE A 411 8.75 -14.08 -11.44
CA ILE A 411 8.43 -15.50 -11.50
C ILE A 411 7.98 -15.91 -10.10
N ASP A 412 6.73 -16.34 -9.96
CA ASP A 412 6.21 -16.91 -8.70
C ASP A 412 6.71 -18.34 -8.54
N ARG A 413 6.75 -18.82 -7.29
CA ARG A 413 6.96 -20.24 -7.03
C ARG A 413 5.81 -21.07 -7.62
N PRO A 414 6.05 -22.32 -8.04
CA PRO A 414 4.99 -23.21 -8.48
C PRO A 414 3.89 -23.37 -7.42
N ARG A 415 2.63 -23.34 -7.86
CA ARG A 415 1.44 -23.51 -7.01
C ARG A 415 0.58 -24.64 -7.51
N TYR A 416 0.04 -25.40 -6.58
CA TYR A 416 -0.91 -26.47 -6.88
C TYR A 416 -2.32 -25.90 -6.87
N MET A 417 -3.09 -26.32 -7.86
CA MET A 417 -4.50 -26.05 -8.03
C MET A 417 -5.26 -27.37 -8.00
N THR A 418 -6.35 -27.41 -7.24
CA THR A 418 -7.25 -28.56 -7.20
C THR A 418 -8.19 -28.53 -8.41
N THR A 419 -8.41 -29.68 -9.04
CA THR A 419 -9.38 -29.82 -10.15
C THR A 419 -10.74 -30.37 -9.72
N LEU A 420 -10.90 -30.62 -8.42
CA LEU A 420 -12.15 -31.01 -7.76
C LEU A 420 -12.71 -29.79 -7.02
N ASN A 421 -14.03 -29.63 -7.04
CA ASN A 421 -14.74 -28.73 -6.14
C ASN A 421 -15.15 -29.48 -4.87
#